data_AF-A0A2V9E8A0-F1
#
_entry.id   AF-A0A2V9E8A0-F1
#
_cell.length_a   1.000
_cell.length_b   1.000
_cell.length_c   1.000
_cell.angle_alpha   90.00
_cell.angle_beta   90.00
_cell.angle_gamma   90.00
#
_symmetry.space_group_name_H-M   'P 1'
#
loop_
_entity.id
_entity.type
_entity.pdbx_description
1 polymer ?
#
loop_
_entity_poly.entity_id
_entity_poly.type
_entity_poly.pdbx_seq_one_letter_code
_entity_poly.pdbx_strand_id
1 'polypeptide(L)'
;MSLLLAIFSSAICVCPLQTSSPSAEKKLVWRSVTFAIVKFNDEAPKSWNIYHTEKKGLLLVQLWKRYLLVDTKEQEAYEIDPQTVKPRGKDVEWSPADKSDQPLETTEWKTRGIGSMQLVRFRLGKDGHVLELQVPLLINGKPAY
;
A
#
# COMPACT_ATOMS: atom_id res chain seq x y z
N MET A 1 19.89 55.18 -48.16
CA MET A 1 19.94 53.71 -48.20
C MET A 1 21.19 53.25 -47.47
N SER A 2 21.05 52.79 -46.23
CA SER A 2 22.08 52.01 -45.52
C SER A 2 21.36 51.06 -44.56
N LEU A 3 21.55 49.76 -44.82
CA LEU A 3 21.06 48.62 -44.03
C LEU A 3 21.89 48.52 -42.74
N LEU A 4 21.22 48.32 -41.59
CA LEU A 4 21.87 47.76 -40.40
C LEU A 4 21.03 46.58 -39.89
N LEU A 5 21.58 45.39 -40.11
CA LEU A 5 21.17 44.12 -39.55
C LEU A 5 21.84 43.99 -38.17
N ALA A 6 21.11 43.57 -37.13
CA ALA A 6 21.73 43.08 -35.89
C ALA A 6 20.83 42.04 -35.18
N ILE A 7 20.97 40.80 -35.66
CA ILE A 7 21.14 39.52 -34.92
C ILE A 7 20.41 39.39 -33.56
N PHE A 8 19.30 38.63 -33.56
CA PHE A 8 18.75 37.98 -32.36
C PHE A 8 19.61 36.76 -31.99
N SER A 9 20.11 36.71 -30.75
CA SER A 9 20.83 35.55 -30.21
C SER A 9 19.96 34.90 -29.13
N SER A 10 19.30 33.78 -29.46
CA SER A 10 18.58 32.93 -28.50
C SER A 10 19.51 31.82 -28.02
N ALA A 11 19.95 31.90 -26.77
CA ALA A 11 20.61 30.78 -26.09
C ALA A 11 19.58 29.70 -25.76
N ILE A 12 19.63 28.57 -26.47
CA ILE A 12 18.85 27.37 -26.15
C ILE A 12 19.59 26.66 -25.01
N CYS A 13 19.09 26.82 -23.79
CA CYS A 13 19.53 26.04 -22.64
C CYS A 13 18.90 24.64 -22.74
N VAL A 14 19.68 23.66 -23.17
CA VAL A 14 19.26 22.25 -23.19
C VAL A 14 19.43 21.70 -21.77
N CYS A 15 18.34 21.65 -21.02
CA CYS A 15 18.30 20.89 -19.78
C CYS A 15 18.35 19.39 -20.13
N PRO A 16 19.29 18.59 -19.60
CA PRO A 16 19.21 17.16 -19.75
C PRO A 16 17.99 16.66 -18.97
N LEU A 17 17.02 16.09 -19.69
CA LEU A 17 15.97 15.27 -19.07
C LEU A 17 16.67 14.10 -18.37
N GLN A 18 16.75 14.17 -17.04
CA GLN A 18 17.12 13.02 -16.23
C GLN A 18 15.92 12.05 -16.28
N THR A 19 15.97 11.12 -17.22
CA THR A 19 15.08 9.96 -17.24
C THR A 19 15.43 9.11 -16.03
N SER A 20 14.68 9.25 -14.94
CA SER A 20 14.67 8.28 -13.86
C SER A 20 14.19 6.95 -14.45
N SER A 21 15.12 6.02 -14.61
CA SER A 21 14.76 4.62 -14.90
C SER A 21 13.91 4.14 -13.73
N PRO A 22 12.72 3.53 -13.94
CA PRO A 22 12.03 2.87 -12.86
C PRO A 22 12.97 1.78 -12.35
N SER A 23 13.52 1.99 -11.15
CA SER A 23 14.23 0.95 -10.43
C SER A 23 13.30 -0.25 -10.42
N ALA A 24 13.70 -1.35 -11.06
CA ALA A 24 12.98 -2.61 -10.99
C ALA A 24 13.01 -3.05 -9.52
N GLU A 25 12.06 -2.53 -8.75
CA GLU A 25 11.98 -2.75 -7.32
C GLU A 25 11.77 -4.25 -7.12
N LYS A 26 12.73 -4.88 -6.42
CA LYS A 26 12.79 -6.33 -6.28
C LYS A 26 11.47 -6.84 -5.72
N LYS A 27 10.89 -7.85 -6.38
CA LYS A 27 9.70 -8.53 -5.87
C LYS A 27 9.94 -9.01 -4.45
N LEU A 28 9.15 -8.50 -3.52
CA LEU A 28 9.28 -8.77 -2.09
C LEU A 28 8.42 -9.97 -1.71
N VAL A 29 8.92 -10.78 -0.78
CA VAL A 29 8.13 -11.85 -0.17
C VAL A 29 7.37 -11.27 1.02
N TRP A 30 6.05 -11.35 0.96
CA TRP A 30 5.12 -10.96 2.01
C TRP A 30 4.68 -12.19 2.79
N ARG A 31 5.04 -12.22 4.08
CA ARG A 31 4.75 -13.35 4.96
C ARG A 31 3.39 -13.21 5.60
N SER A 32 2.67 -14.32 5.78
CA SER A 32 1.37 -14.29 6.47
C SER A 32 1.53 -13.95 7.95
N VAL A 33 0.71 -13.00 8.42
CA VAL A 33 0.59 -12.64 9.83
C VAL A 33 -0.21 -13.72 10.55
N THR A 34 0.47 -14.49 11.39
CA THR A 34 -0.18 -15.60 12.12
C THR A 34 -1.10 -15.03 13.21
N PHE A 35 -2.28 -15.64 13.40
CA PHE A 35 -3.30 -15.22 14.37
C PHE A 35 -3.91 -13.82 14.17
N ALA A 36 -3.74 -13.23 12.98
CA ALA A 36 -4.51 -12.04 12.61
C ALA A 36 -6.01 -12.35 12.56
N ILE A 37 -6.84 -11.31 12.58
CA ILE A 37 -8.28 -11.40 12.32
C ILE A 37 -8.64 -10.26 11.37
N VAL A 38 -9.47 -10.56 10.37
CA VAL A 38 -10.06 -9.56 9.50
C VAL A 38 -11.58 -9.59 9.66
N LYS A 39 -12.19 -8.41 9.75
CA LYS A 39 -13.63 -8.23 9.62
C LYS A 39 -13.94 -7.23 8.52
N PHE A 40 -14.93 -7.54 7.71
CA PHE A 40 -15.48 -6.67 6.70
C PHE A 40 -16.96 -6.44 7.02
N ASN A 41 -17.36 -5.19 7.26
CA ASN A 41 -18.68 -4.82 7.78
C ASN A 41 -19.04 -5.60 9.05
N ASP A 42 -18.10 -5.64 10.01
CA ASP A 42 -18.22 -6.33 11.30
C ASP A 42 -18.36 -7.87 11.23
N GLU A 43 -18.33 -8.46 10.04
CA GLU A 43 -18.35 -9.92 9.81
C GLU A 43 -16.99 -10.46 9.38
N ALA A 44 -16.67 -11.69 9.78
CA ALA A 44 -15.47 -12.37 9.28
C ALA A 44 -15.67 -12.75 7.80
N PRO A 45 -14.79 -12.30 6.87
CA PRO A 45 -14.91 -12.68 5.46
C PRO A 45 -14.77 -14.19 5.27
N LYS A 46 -15.44 -14.74 4.25
CA LYS A 46 -15.34 -16.17 3.89
C LYS A 46 -13.91 -16.65 3.58
N SER A 47 -13.06 -15.75 3.07
CA SER A 47 -11.65 -16.04 2.76
C SER A 47 -10.87 -14.76 2.90
N TRP A 48 -9.82 -14.77 3.72
CA TRP A 48 -8.96 -13.62 3.93
C TRP A 48 -7.57 -14.04 4.41
N ASN A 49 -6.60 -13.14 4.28
CA ASN A 49 -5.29 -13.24 4.92
C ASN A 49 -4.70 -11.84 5.10
N ILE A 50 -3.77 -11.67 6.03
CA ILE A 50 -2.95 -10.46 6.15
C ILE A 50 -1.51 -10.89 5.93
N TYR A 51 -0.81 -10.19 5.04
CA TYR A 51 0.60 -10.38 4.80
C TYR A 51 1.39 -9.13 5.18
N HIS A 52 2.64 -9.33 5.55
CA HIS A 52 3.56 -8.28 5.95
C HIS A 52 4.93 -8.46 5.30
N THR A 53 5.69 -7.37 5.24
CA THR A 53 7.13 -7.42 4.99
C THR A 53 7.88 -7.04 6.26
N GLU A 54 9.19 -6.82 6.16
CA GLU A 54 9.99 -6.22 7.22
C GLU A 54 9.60 -4.75 7.47
N LYS A 55 8.96 -4.09 6.48
CA LYS A 55 8.48 -2.71 6.60
C LYS A 55 7.26 -2.64 7.52
N LYS A 56 7.46 -2.04 8.70
CA LYS A 56 6.39 -1.84 9.69
C LYS A 56 5.35 -0.83 9.20
N GLY A 57 4.10 -1.10 9.54
CA GLY A 57 2.96 -0.25 9.20
C GLY A 57 2.43 -0.45 7.77
N LEU A 58 3.00 -1.39 7.02
CA LEU A 58 2.52 -1.73 5.68
C LEU A 58 2.01 -3.18 5.68
N LEU A 59 0.75 -3.36 5.30
CA LEU A 59 0.07 -4.64 5.30
C LEU A 59 -0.54 -4.89 3.92
N LEU A 60 -0.40 -6.11 3.41
CA LEU A 60 -1.14 -6.55 2.23
C LEU A 60 -2.30 -7.44 2.71
N VAL A 61 -3.52 -6.97 2.56
CA VAL A 61 -4.73 -7.63 3.03
C VAL A 61 -5.42 -8.30 1.84
N GLN A 62 -5.61 -9.61 1.91
CA GLN A 62 -6.43 -10.35 0.96
C GLN A 62 -7.86 -10.44 1.48
N LEU A 63 -8.81 -9.99 0.67
CA LEU A 63 -10.25 -10.12 0.91
C LEU A 63 -10.86 -10.83 -0.30
N TRP A 64 -11.22 -12.10 -0.13
CA TRP A 64 -11.70 -12.96 -1.22
C TRP A 64 -10.73 -13.01 -2.41
N LYS A 65 -11.06 -12.35 -3.53
CA LYS A 65 -10.26 -12.26 -4.75
C LYS A 65 -9.57 -10.89 -4.93
N ARG A 66 -9.68 -10.01 -3.94
CA ARG A 66 -9.12 -8.65 -3.96
C ARG A 66 -7.95 -8.55 -2.99
N TYR A 67 -7.00 -7.71 -3.34
CA TYR A 67 -5.89 -7.35 -2.48
C TYR A 67 -5.93 -5.86 -2.20
N LEU A 68 -5.71 -5.51 -0.94
CA LEU A 68 -5.61 -4.13 -0.47
C LEU A 68 -4.25 -3.94 0.17
N LEU A 69 -3.47 -3.00 -0.32
CA LEU A 69 -2.29 -2.53 0.41
C LEU A 69 -2.76 -1.47 1.40
N VAL A 70 -2.52 -1.69 2.68
CA VAL A 70 -2.91 -0.80 3.78
C VAL A 70 -1.65 -0.21 4.40
N ASP A 71 -1.46 1.09 4.27
CA ASP A 71 -0.46 1.84 5.00
C ASP A 71 -1.10 2.45 6.26
N THR A 72 -0.81 1.85 7.40
CA THR A 72 -1.39 2.26 8.69
C THR A 72 -0.76 3.54 9.24
N LYS A 73 0.40 3.97 8.70
CA LYS A 73 1.08 5.19 9.13
C LYS A 73 0.50 6.39 8.41
N GLU A 74 0.38 6.27 7.08
CA GLU A 74 -0.20 7.32 6.24
C GLU A 74 -1.74 7.31 6.25
N GLN A 75 -2.35 6.27 6.83
CA GLN A 75 -3.81 6.09 6.84
C GLN A 75 -4.38 6.05 5.42
N GLU A 76 -3.74 5.23 4.59
CA GLU A 76 -4.11 5.06 3.19
C GLU A 76 -4.33 3.58 2.87
N ALA A 77 -5.23 3.32 1.94
CA ALA A 77 -5.43 2.00 1.37
C ALA A 77 -5.38 2.08 -0.15
N TYR A 78 -4.84 1.05 -0.79
CA TYR A 78 -4.71 0.99 -2.24
C TYR A 78 -5.24 -0.35 -2.72
N GLU A 79 -6.00 -0.33 -3.80
CA GLU A 79 -6.38 -1.55 -4.49
C GLU A 79 -5.19 -2.09 -5.29
N ILE A 80 -4.94 -3.38 -5.14
CA ILE A 80 -3.87 -4.09 -5.83
C ILE A 80 -4.50 -5.04 -6.84
N ASP A 81 -3.98 -5.01 -8.07
CA ASP A 81 -4.36 -5.98 -9.10
C ASP A 81 -3.95 -7.39 -8.63
N PRO A 82 -4.92 -8.31 -8.40
CA PRO A 82 -4.62 -9.66 -7.95
C PRO A 82 -3.71 -10.44 -8.91
N GLN A 83 -3.64 -10.07 -10.20
CA GLN A 83 -2.75 -10.72 -11.17
C GLN A 83 -1.27 -10.43 -10.94
N THR A 84 -0.95 -9.33 -10.25
CA THR A 84 0.43 -8.96 -9.91
C THR A 84 0.95 -9.74 -8.69
N VAL A 85 0.04 -10.27 -7.86
CA VAL A 85 0.36 -11.01 -6.64
C VAL A 85 0.61 -12.49 -6.96
N LYS A 86 1.81 -12.98 -6.66
CA LYS A 86 2.18 -14.38 -6.92
C LYS A 86 2.10 -15.21 -5.64
N PRO A 87 1.27 -16.26 -5.57
CA PRO A 87 1.23 -17.15 -4.41
C PRO A 87 2.56 -17.87 -4.19
N ARG A 88 2.99 -18.01 -2.93
CA ARG A 88 4.20 -18.73 -2.53
C ARG A 88 3.94 -19.53 -1.25
N GLY A 89 3.23 -20.65 -1.38
CA GLY A 89 2.80 -21.46 -0.23
C GLY A 89 1.81 -20.68 0.63
N LYS A 90 2.17 -20.42 1.89
CA LYS A 90 1.37 -19.58 2.81
C LYS A 90 1.65 -18.08 2.70
N ASP A 91 2.68 -17.72 1.92
CA ASP A 91 3.15 -16.36 1.70
C ASP A 91 2.79 -15.92 0.28
N VAL A 92 3.05 -14.66 -0.06
CA VAL A 92 2.92 -14.14 -1.43
C VAL A 92 4.16 -13.37 -1.84
N GLU A 93 4.37 -13.23 -3.13
CA GLU A 93 5.40 -12.40 -3.72
C GLU A 93 4.72 -11.27 -4.50
N TRP A 94 5.07 -10.03 -4.17
CA TRP A 94 4.48 -8.83 -4.77
C TRP A 94 5.41 -7.63 -4.63
N SER A 95 5.45 -6.75 -5.64
CA SER A 95 6.30 -5.55 -5.62
C SER A 95 5.50 -4.30 -5.27
N PRO A 96 5.96 -3.45 -4.34
CA PRO A 96 5.37 -2.13 -4.10
C PRO A 96 5.35 -1.22 -5.33
N ALA A 97 6.23 -1.44 -6.31
CA ALA A 97 6.19 -0.73 -7.60
C ALA A 97 4.96 -1.08 -8.45
N ASP A 98 4.28 -2.21 -8.18
CA ASP A 98 3.04 -2.60 -8.85
C ASP A 98 1.79 -1.98 -8.17
N LYS A 99 1.99 -1.08 -7.20
CA LYS A 99 0.94 -0.35 -6.48
C LYS A 99 0.27 0.67 -7.40
N SER A 100 -1.05 0.81 -7.29
CA SER A 100 -1.78 1.92 -7.90
C SER A 100 -1.31 3.28 -7.37
N ASP A 101 -1.17 4.27 -8.26
CA ASP A 101 -0.81 5.65 -7.88
C ASP A 101 -1.91 6.34 -7.05
N GLN A 102 -3.17 5.92 -7.21
CA GLN A 102 -4.30 6.55 -6.56
C GLN A 102 -4.76 5.74 -5.33
N PRO A 103 -4.73 6.33 -4.12
CA PRO A 103 -5.30 5.70 -2.94
C PRO A 103 -6.82 5.60 -3.05
N LEU A 104 -7.37 4.58 -2.43
CA LEU A 104 -8.80 4.48 -2.16
C LEU A 104 -9.21 5.59 -1.21
N GLU A 105 -10.39 6.15 -1.45
CA GLU A 105 -11.02 7.05 -0.48
C GLU A 105 -11.23 6.30 0.83
N THR A 106 -10.65 6.81 1.91
CA THR A 106 -10.79 6.21 3.25
C THR A 106 -11.06 7.26 4.31
N THR A 107 -11.86 6.89 5.30
CA THR A 107 -12.26 7.79 6.39
C THR A 107 -12.37 7.03 7.70
N GLU A 108 -12.54 7.76 8.82
CA GLU A 108 -12.80 7.19 10.15
C GLU A 108 -11.72 6.22 10.64
N TRP A 109 -10.46 6.52 10.32
CA TRP A 109 -9.32 5.74 10.77
C TRP A 109 -9.23 5.69 12.29
N LYS A 110 -9.07 4.49 12.81
CA LYS A 110 -8.88 4.21 14.23
C LYS A 110 -7.83 3.14 14.41
N THR A 111 -6.77 3.50 15.13
CA THR A 111 -5.70 2.57 15.53
C THR A 111 -5.58 2.56 17.05
N ARG A 112 -5.72 1.38 17.69
CA ARG A 112 -5.54 1.25 19.14
C ARG A 112 -5.17 -0.18 19.55
N GLY A 113 -4.53 -0.33 20.70
CA GLY A 113 -4.38 -1.62 21.36
C GLY A 113 -5.71 -2.13 21.93
N ILE A 114 -5.94 -3.44 21.83
CA ILE A 114 -7.07 -4.18 22.41
C ILE A 114 -6.55 -5.52 22.96
N GLY A 115 -6.14 -5.53 24.22
CA GLY A 115 -5.47 -6.69 24.82
C GLY A 115 -4.15 -7.00 24.11
N SER A 116 -3.98 -8.24 23.65
CA SER A 116 -2.80 -8.71 22.92
C SER A 116 -2.85 -8.45 21.40
N MET A 117 -3.72 -7.55 20.95
CA MET A 117 -3.94 -7.23 19.53
C MET A 117 -3.90 -5.71 19.32
N GLN A 118 -3.49 -5.28 18.13
CA GLN A 118 -3.67 -3.93 17.62
C GLN A 118 -4.84 -3.95 16.63
N LEU A 119 -5.83 -3.12 16.91
CA LEU A 119 -6.94 -2.86 16.01
C LEU A 119 -6.58 -1.71 15.07
N VAL A 120 -6.80 -1.92 13.78
CA VAL A 120 -6.80 -0.91 12.72
C VAL A 120 -8.15 -0.99 12.03
N ARG A 121 -8.95 0.08 12.09
CA ARG A 121 -10.31 0.13 11.52
C ARG A 121 -10.50 1.39 10.72
N PHE A 122 -11.14 1.30 9.56
CA PHE A 122 -11.45 2.45 8.71
C PHE A 122 -12.61 2.13 7.75
N ARG A 123 -13.18 3.17 7.16
CA ARG A 123 -14.18 3.07 6.08
C ARG A 123 -13.50 3.15 4.72
N LEU A 124 -13.98 2.32 3.78
CA LEU A 124 -13.54 2.18 2.40
C LEU A 124 -14.60 2.78 1.45
N GLY A 125 -14.16 3.71 0.62
CA GLY A 125 -14.93 4.27 -0.48
C GLY A 125 -16.20 4.99 -0.04
N LYS A 126 -16.97 5.41 -1.05
CA LYS A 126 -18.26 6.10 -0.87
C LYS A 126 -19.37 5.17 -0.40
N ASP A 127 -19.24 3.87 -0.68
CA ASP A 127 -20.17 2.83 -0.23
C ASP A 127 -20.12 2.61 1.29
N GLY A 128 -19.08 3.13 1.96
CA GLY A 128 -18.99 3.18 3.41
C GLY A 128 -18.70 1.83 4.08
N HIS A 129 -18.15 0.87 3.33
CA HIS A 129 -17.76 -0.44 3.86
C HIS A 129 -16.69 -0.29 4.93
N VAL A 130 -16.79 -1.05 6.01
CA VAL A 130 -15.84 -0.99 7.12
C VAL A 130 -14.86 -2.15 7.02
N LEU A 131 -13.57 -1.85 7.04
CA LEU A 131 -12.52 -2.85 7.22
C LEU A 131 -11.95 -2.73 8.63
N GLU A 132 -11.91 -3.84 9.36
CA GLU A 132 -11.23 -3.96 10.65
C GLU A 132 -10.18 -5.06 10.57
N LEU A 133 -8.95 -4.71 10.92
CA LEU A 133 -7.81 -5.60 11.04
C LEU A 133 -7.43 -5.69 12.51
N GLN A 134 -7.30 -6.89 13.03
CA GLN A 134 -6.73 -7.14 14.35
C GLN A 134 -5.42 -7.89 14.17
N VAL A 135 -4.33 -7.23 14.50
CA VAL A 135 -2.98 -7.77 14.32
C VAL A 135 -2.36 -8.08 15.68
N PRO A 136 -1.84 -9.30 15.93
CA PRO A 136 -1.25 -9.62 17.22
C PRO A 136 -0.11 -8.68 17.59
N LEU A 137 -0.01 -8.40 18.88
CA LEU A 137 1.08 -7.68 19.49
C LEU A 137 2.04 -8.65 20.17
N LEU A 138 3.33 -8.34 20.10
CA LEU A 138 4.35 -8.92 20.95
C LEU A 138 4.23 -8.35 22.37
N ILE A 139 4.91 -8.99 23.33
CA ILE A 139 4.95 -8.56 24.74
C ILE A 139 5.42 -7.10 24.90
N ASN A 140 6.24 -6.61 23.96
CA ASN A 140 6.70 -5.22 23.93
C ASN A 140 5.68 -4.21 23.35
N GLY A 141 4.45 -4.64 23.07
CA GLY A 141 3.38 -3.81 22.52
C GLY A 141 3.51 -3.46 21.03
N LYS A 142 4.52 -3.98 20.33
CA LYS A 142 4.68 -3.82 18.88
C LYS A 142 3.95 -4.93 18.12
N PRO A 143 3.50 -4.71 16.88
CA PRO A 143 2.95 -5.77 16.07
C PRO A 143 3.89 -6.98 15.94
N ALA A 144 3.31 -8.18 15.93
CA ALA A 144 3.99 -9.46 15.77
C ALA A 144 4.36 -9.73 14.30
N TYR A 145 4.85 -8.70 13.63
CA TYR A 145 5.32 -8.69 12.26
C TYR A 145 6.27 -7.52 12.06
#